data_AF-A0A972TY45-F1
#
_entry.id   AF-A0A972TY45-F1
#
_cell.length_a   1.000
_cell.length_b   1.000
_cell.length_c   1.000
_cell.angle_alpha   90.00
_cell.angle_beta   90.00
_cell.angle_gamma   90.00
#
_symmetry.space_group_name_H-M   'P 1'
#
loop_
_entity.id
_entity.type
_entity.pdbx_description
1 polymer ?
#
loop_
_entity_poly.entity_id
_entity_poly.type
_entity_poly.pdbx_seq_one_letter_code
_entity_poly.pdbx_strand_id
1 'polypeptide(L)' 'MLVRDLFKEQAAKTPGAAALVFKEKETTWQEIDSLSNRFAQGMLGLGIKKGDRVAAILTNSLEFIVTYLA' A
#
# COMPACT_ATOMS: atom_id res chain seq x y z
N MET A 1 -7.72 14.79 -3.14
CA MET A 1 -7.53 13.43 -3.64
C MET A 1 -6.05 13.09 -3.53
N LEU A 2 -5.73 12.10 -2.71
CA LEU A 2 -4.38 11.53 -2.55
C LEU A 2 -4.25 10.31 -3.46
N VAL A 3 -3.03 9.89 -3.76
CA VAL A 3 -2.79 8.69 -4.59
C VAL A 3 -3.45 7.45 -3.97
N ARG A 4 -3.40 7.30 -2.64
CA ARG A 4 -4.07 6.21 -1.91
C ARG A 4 -5.58 6.15 -2.15
N ASP A 5 -6.25 7.28 -2.35
CA ASP A 5 -7.71 7.31 -2.55
C ASP A 5 -8.10 6.55 -3.83
N LEU A 6 -7.29 6.67 -4.89
CA LEU A 6 -7.50 5.94 -6.15
C LEU A 6 -7.38 4.42 -5.98
N PHE A 7 -6.41 3.97 -5.18
CA PHE A 7 -6.22 2.54 -4.89
C PHE A 7 -7.39 1.99 -4.09
N LYS A 8 -7.86 2.73 -3.09
CA LYS A 8 -9.01 2.33 -2.27
C LYS A 8 -10.29 2.24 -3.10
N GLU A 9 -10.52 3.21 -3.99
CA GLU A 9 -11.64 3.15 -4.94
C GLU A 9 -11.56 1.94 -5.86
N GLN A 10 -10.37 1.64 -6.39
CA GLN A 10 -10.20 0.49 -7.27
C GLN A 10 -10.36 -0.84 -6.52
N ALA A 11 -9.88 -0.93 -5.28
CA ALA A 11 -10.10 -2.08 -4.41
C ALA A 11 -11.58 -2.32 -4.10
N ALA A 12 -12.38 -1.25 -3.98
CA ALA A 12 -13.83 -1.38 -3.85
C ALA A 12 -14.50 -1.85 -5.16
N LYS A 13 -14.01 -1.40 -6.32
CA LYS A 13 -14.59 -1.73 -7.63
C LYS A 13 -14.26 -3.16 -8.09
N THR A 14 -13.00 -3.58 -7.96
CA THR A 14 -12.50 -4.86 -8.48
C THR A 14 -11.57 -5.53 -7.47
N PRO A 15 -12.07 -5.95 -6.29
CA PRO A 15 -11.23 -6.37 -5.17
C PRO A 15 -10.30 -7.54 -5.50
N GLY A 16 -10.80 -8.54 -6.23
CA GLY A 16 -10.03 -9.74 -6.59
C GLY A 16 -9.24 -9.64 -7.90
N ALA A 17 -9.29 -8.51 -8.62
CA ALA A 17 -8.49 -8.34 -9.82
C ALA A 17 -7.02 -8.09 -9.47
N ALA A 18 -6.10 -8.64 -10.27
CA ALA A 18 -4.67 -8.39 -10.11
C ALA A 18 -4.36 -6.89 -10.25
N ALA A 19 -3.66 -6.34 -9.27
CA ALA A 19 -3.25 -4.93 -9.21
C ALA A 19 -1.75 -4.78 -9.45
N LEU A 20 -0.96 -5.71 -8.93
CA LEU A 20 0.49 -5.76 -9.12
C LEU A 20 0.91 -7.21 -9.36
N VAL A 21 1.70 -7.42 -10.41
CA VAL A 21 2.40 -8.68 -10.64
C VAL A 21 3.88 -8.42 -10.43
N PHE A 22 4.49 -9.14 -9.49
CA PHE A 22 5.91 -9.07 -9.24
C PHE A 22 6.48 -10.49 -9.23
N LYS A 23 7.33 -10.78 -10.23
CA LYS A 23 7.79 -12.13 -10.54
C LYS A 23 6.59 -13.07 -10.78
N GLU A 24 6.54 -14.21 -10.10
CA GLU A 24 5.47 -15.21 -10.24
C GLU A 24 4.28 -14.96 -9.29
N LYS A 25 4.26 -13.82 -8.59
CA LYS A 25 3.20 -13.51 -7.62
C LYS A 25 2.33 -12.36 -8.10
N GLU A 26 1.04 -12.63 -8.15
CA GLU A 26 0.01 -11.60 -8.30
C GLU A 26 -0.48 -11.14 -6.92
N THR A 27 -0.71 -9.84 -6.79
CA THR A 27 -1.34 -9.23 -5.62
C THR A 27 -2.55 -8.44 -6.10
N THR A 28 -3.69 -8.70 -5.51
CA THR A 28 -4.98 -8.11 -5.87
C THR A 28 -5.12 -6.70 -5.31
N TRP A 29 -6.10 -5.94 -5.83
CA TRP A 29 -6.39 -4.60 -5.32
C TRP A 29 -6.75 -4.61 -3.84
N GLN A 30 -7.54 -5.59 -3.40
CA GLN A 30 -7.92 -5.72 -1.98
C GLN A 30 -6.72 -6.04 -1.09
N GLU A 31 -5.79 -6.87 -1.57
CA GLU A 31 -4.58 -7.20 -0.81
C GLU A 31 -3.65 -5.97 -0.68
N ILE A 32 -3.47 -5.18 -1.74
CA ILE A 32 -2.67 -3.95 -1.66
C ILE A 32 -3.27 -2.97 -0.64
N ASP A 33 -4.58 -2.70 -0.70
CA ASP A 33 -5.25 -1.80 0.25
C ASP A 33 -5.12 -2.31 1.69
N SER A 34 -5.36 -3.61 1.91
CA SER A 34 -5.27 -4.24 3.23
C SER A 34 -3.86 -4.21 3.80
N LEU A 35 -2.84 -4.52 2.99
CA LEU A 35 -1.43 -4.50 3.40
C LEU A 35 -0.96 -3.08 3.71
N SER A 36 -1.32 -2.12 2.87
CA SER A 36 -0.95 -0.70 3.03
C SER A 36 -1.59 -0.13 4.29
N ASN A 37 -2.88 -0.38 4.51
CA ASN A 37 -3.57 0.06 5.72
C ASN A 37 -2.98 -0.59 6.98
N ARG A 38 -2.66 -1.88 6.95
CA ARG A 38 -2.02 -2.55 8.10
C ARG A 38 -0.64 -1.95 8.40
N PHE A 39 0.15 -1.64 7.36
CA PHE A 39 1.46 -1.02 7.54
C PHE A 39 1.34 0.40 8.10
N ALA A 40 0.38 1.20 7.61
CA ALA A 40 0.07 2.53 8.14
C ALA A 40 -0.31 2.49 9.63
N GLN A 41 -1.15 1.53 10.04
CA GLN A 41 -1.50 1.34 11.46
C GLN A 41 -0.27 1.00 12.31
N GLY A 42 0.66 0.19 11.79
CA GLY A 42 1.95 -0.06 12.44
C GLY A 42 2.78 1.22 12.62
N MET A 43 2.86 2.06 11.59
CA MET A 43 3.55 3.35 11.66
C MET A 43 2.94 4.29 12.70
N LEU A 44 1.61 4.37 12.75
CA LEU A 44 0.90 5.14 13.79
C LEU A 44 1.21 4.59 15.19
N GLY A 45 1.28 3.26 15.35
CA GLY A 45 1.68 2.61 16.60
C GLY A 45 3.12 2.92 17.03
N LEU A 46 4.01 3.23 16.08
CA LEU A 46 5.38 3.70 16.33
C LEU A 46 5.45 5.21 16.62
N GLY A 47 4.32 5.91 16.59
CA GLY A 47 4.22 7.33 16.91
C GLY A 47 4.43 8.28 15.73
N ILE A 48 4.48 7.77 14.49
CA ILE A 48 4.53 8.58 13.27
C ILE A 48 3.22 9.38 13.13
N LYS A 49 3.34 10.66 12.78
CA LYS A 49 2.23 11.59 12.63
C LYS A 49 2.24 12.26 11.25
N LYS A 50 1.10 12.86 10.91
CA LYS A 50 0.97 13.66 9.69
C LYS A 50 2.02 14.77 9.69
N GLY A 51 2.83 14.82 8.63
CA GLY A 51 3.92 15.79 8.46
C GLY A 51 5.29 15.24 8.81
N ASP A 52 5.37 14.10 9.49
CA ASP A 52 6.64 13.40 9.69
C ASP A 52 7.17 12.86 8.37
N ARG A 53 8.49 12.65 8.32
CA ARG A 53 9.20 12.14 7.14
C ARG A 53 9.71 10.74 7.44
N VAL A 54 9.39 9.81 6.55
CA VAL A 54 9.84 8.41 6.61
C VAL A 54 10.73 8.15 5.42
N ALA A 55 11.94 7.65 5.66
CA ALA A 55 12.83 7.19 4.59
C ALA A 55 12.49 5.74 4.22
N ALA A 56 12.34 5.48 2.92
CA ALA A 56 12.14 4.14 2.37
C ALA A 56 13.26 3.82 1.39
N ILE A 57 14.08 2.81 1.70
CA ILE A 57 15.19 2.36 0.85
C ILE A 57 14.89 0.92 0.47
N LEU A 58 14.31 0.73 -0.70
CA LEU A 58 13.81 -0.54 -1.21
C LEU A 58 14.11 -0.65 -2.70
N THR A 59 14.30 -1.86 -3.20
CA THR A 59 14.28 -2.16 -4.63
C THR A 59 12.84 -2.33 -5.11
N ASN A 60 12.65 -2.49 -6.42
CA ASN A 60 11.35 -2.82 -7.00
C ASN A 60 10.80 -4.10 -6.35
N SER A 61 9.67 -3.95 -5.65
CA SER A 61 9.05 -4.98 -4.81
C SER A 61 7.59 -4.59 -4.49
N LEU A 62 6.79 -5.53 -3.99
CA LEU A 62 5.44 -5.23 -3.49
C LEU A 62 5.50 -4.28 -2.29
N GLU A 63 6.48 -4.48 -1.41
CA GLU A 63 6.70 -3.73 -0.19
C GLU A 63 6.94 -2.25 -0.47
N PHE A 64 7.56 -1.90 -1.62
CA PHE A 64 7.68 -0.51 -2.05
C PHE A 64 6.32 0.16 -2.24
N ILE A 65 5.40 -0.50 -2.95
CA ILE A 65 4.04 0.03 -3.18
C ILE A 65 3.26 0.12 -1.85
N VAL A 66 3.34 -0.93 -1.02
CA VAL A 66 2.72 -0.95 0.31
C VAL A 66 3.25 0.19 1.19
N THR A 67 4.55 0.47 1.14
CA THR A 67 5.19 1.55 1.90
C THR A 67 4.78 2.93 1.40
N TYR A 68 4.69 3.12 0.09
CA TYR A 68 4.29 4.39 -0.51
C TYR A 68 2.81 4.74 -0.25
N LEU A 69 1.95 3.73 -0.13
CA LEU A 69 0.50 3.89 0.05
C LEU A 69 0.05 3.91 1.51
N ALA A 70 0.90 3.57 2.48
CA ALA A 70 0.58 3.62 3.91
C ALA A 70 0.32 5.06 4.37
#